data_AF-A0A3D0Z547-F1
#
_entry.id   AF-A0A3D0Z547-F1
#
_cell.length_a   1.000
_cell.length_b   1.000
_cell.length_c   1.000
_cell.angle_alpha   90.00
_cell.angle_beta   90.00
_cell.angle_gamma   90.00
#
_symmetry.space_group_name_H-M   'P 1'
#
loop_
_entity.id
_entity.type
_entity.pdbx_description
1 polymer ?
#
loop_
_entity_poly.entity_id
_entity_poly.type
_entity_poly.pdbx_seq_one_letter_code
_entity_poly.pdbx_strand_id
1 'polypeptide(L)' 'MIAPSPAPFSSPCLRVLYLRIAPSRFFWLKNILEGYDNLAVLSRDTVTAHGTLLRYPAEREREVFSLLTSISATLIS' A
#
# COMPACT_ATOMS: atom_id res chain seq x y z
N MET A 1 17.23 -34.23 -21.01
CA MET A 1 17.27 -32.85 -20.46
C MET A 1 15.86 -32.49 -20.06
N ILE A 2 15.58 -32.35 -18.76
CA ILE A 2 14.29 -31.87 -18.26
C ILE A 2 14.50 -30.39 -17.97
N ALA A 3 13.75 -29.51 -18.65
CA ALA A 3 13.76 -28.08 -18.35
C ALA A 3 13.29 -27.86 -16.90
N PRO A 4 13.87 -26.91 -16.15
CA PRO A 4 13.36 -26.61 -14.81
C PRO A 4 11.91 -26.13 -14.94
N SER A 5 11.03 -26.78 -14.18
CA SER A 5 9.63 -26.36 -14.02
C SER A 5 9.61 -24.90 -13.53
N PRO A 6 8.81 -23.98 -14.11
CA PRO A 6 8.67 -22.65 -13.55
C PRO A 6 8.20 -22.78 -12.10
N ALA A 7 8.87 -22.05 -11.20
CA ALA A 7 8.61 -22.12 -9.77
C ALA A 7 7.11 -21.92 -9.48
N PRO A 8 6.52 -22.67 -8.52
CA PRO A 8 5.12 -22.52 -8.17
C PRO A 8 4.93 -21.11 -7.62
N PHE A 9 4.10 -20.30 -8.29
CA PHE A 9 3.57 -19.01 -7.87
C PHE A 9 4.41 -18.31 -6.79
N SER A 10 5.39 -17.52 -7.20
CA SER A 10 6.08 -16.61 -6.27
C SER A 10 5.01 -15.76 -5.57
N SER A 11 4.73 -16.06 -4.30
CA SER A 11 3.87 -15.23 -3.47
C SER A 11 4.33 -13.78 -3.63
N PRO A 12 3.44 -12.82 -3.97
CA PRO A 12 3.85 -11.44 -4.13
C PRO A 12 4.52 -11.00 -2.83
N CYS A 13 5.77 -10.55 -2.91
CA CYS A 13 6.47 -10.02 -1.76
C CYS A 13 5.76 -8.72 -1.35
N LEU A 14 4.86 -8.82 -0.39
CA LEU A 14 4.14 -7.67 0.13
C LEU A 14 5.08 -6.81 0.98
N ARG A 15 5.12 -5.52 0.66
CA ARG A 15 5.80 -4.50 1.45
C ARG A 15 4.80 -3.81 2.38
N VAL A 16 5.34 -3.28 3.46
CA VAL A 16 4.59 -2.63 4.52
C VAL A 16 5.16 -1.23 4.73
N LEU A 17 4.29 -0.22 4.70
CA LEU A 17 4.64 1.17 4.96
C LEU A 17 3.73 1.72 6.07
N TYR A 18 4.34 2.33 7.09
CA TYR A 18 3.60 3.03 8.13
C TYR A 18 3.41 4.49 7.72
N LEU A 19 2.15 4.91 7.68
CA LEU A 19 1.73 6.24 7.31
C LEU A 19 1.15 6.97 8.51
N ARG A 20 1.52 8.24 8.64
CA ARG A 20 0.89 9.19 9.55
C ARG A 20 0.00 10.11 8.72
N ILE A 21 -1.31 9.96 8.87
CA ILE A 21 -2.32 10.75 8.16
C ILE A 21 -3.33 11.31 9.15
N ALA A 22 -4.01 12.41 8.79
CA ALA A 22 -5.14 12.90 9.55
C ALA A 22 -6.26 11.83 9.59
N PRO A 23 -6.90 11.56 10.75
CA PRO A 23 -7.92 10.51 10.84
C PRO A 23 -9.09 10.67 9.86
N SER A 24 -9.46 11.93 9.56
CA SER A 24 -10.48 12.29 8.57
C SER A 24 -10.11 11.88 7.14
N ARG A 25 -8.82 11.70 6.83
CA ARG A 25 -8.30 11.33 5.51
C ARG A 25 -8.22 9.82 5.29
N PHE A 26 -8.47 9.00 6.31
CA PHE A 26 -8.33 7.54 6.20
C PHE A 26 -9.22 6.94 5.10
N PHE A 27 -10.53 7.22 5.14
CA PHE A 27 -11.46 6.70 4.13
C PHE A 27 -11.21 7.29 2.75
N TRP A 28 -10.81 8.56 2.70
CA TRP A 28 -10.44 9.22 1.45
C TRP A 28 -9.25 8.54 0.77
N LEU A 29 -8.15 8.31 1.51
CA LEU A 29 -6.97 7.62 0.98
C LEU A 29 -7.30 6.17 0.60
N LYS A 30 -8.08 5.46 1.44
CA LYS A 30 -8.51 4.10 1.16
C LYS A 30 -9.23 4.00 -0.19
N ASN A 31 -10.20 4.87 -0.44
CA ASN A 31 -10.97 4.88 -1.68
C ASN A 31 -10.08 5.15 -2.92
N ILE A 32 -9.09 6.03 -2.79
CA ILE A 32 -8.14 6.28 -3.89
C ILE A 32 -7.35 5.00 -4.18
N LEU A 33 -6.77 4.36 -3.18
CA LEU A 33 -5.94 3.16 -3.37
C LEU A 33 -6.74 2.00 -3.97
N GLU A 34 -8.00 1.82 -3.56
CA GLU A 34 -8.90 0.82 -4.14
C GLU A 34 -9.29 1.15 -5.58
N GLY A 35 -9.47 2.43 -5.91
CA GLY A 35 -9.76 2.90 -7.28
C GLY A 35 -8.60 2.76 -8.25
N TYR A 36 -7.35 2.71 -7.77
CA TYR A 36 -6.15 2.48 -8.58
C TYR A 36 -5.89 0.96 -8.76
N ASP A 37 -6.85 0.22 -9.30
CA ASP A 37 -6.71 -1.24 -9.53
C ASP A 37 -6.27 -2.02 -8.26
N ASN A 38 -6.79 -1.63 -7.09
CA ASN A 38 -6.36 -2.16 -5.79
C ASN A 38 -4.84 -2.05 -5.53
N LEU A 39 -4.25 -0.90 -5.89
CA LEU A 39 -2.81 -0.62 -5.78
C LEU A 39 -2.20 -0.99 -4.43
N ALA A 40 -2.95 -0.75 -3.35
CA ALA A 40 -2.52 -1.08 -1.99
C ALA A 40 -3.73 -1.24 -1.05
N VAL A 41 -3.51 -1.95 0.06
CA VAL A 41 -4.47 -2.11 1.14
C VAL A 41 -4.11 -1.19 2.30
N LEU A 42 -5.03 -0.28 2.65
CA LEU A 42 -4.93 0.58 3.82
C LEU A 42 -5.63 -0.07 5.03
N SER A 43 -4.97 -0.11 6.18
CA SER A 43 -5.50 -0.65 7.44
C SER A 43 -5.14 0.26 8.60
N ARG A 44 -5.91 0.21 9.69
CA ARG A 44 -5.48 0.84 10.96
C ARG A 44 -4.53 -0.09 11.69
N ASP A 45 -3.49 0.48 12.26
CA ASP A 45 -2.69 -0.22 13.26
C ASP A 45 -3.47 -0.24 14.58
N THR A 46 -3.91 -1.42 14.98
CA THR A 46 -4.64 -1.64 16.24
C THR A 46 -3.71 -1.65 17.46
N VAL A 47 -2.39 -1.72 17.26
CA VAL A 47 -1.38 -1.80 18.33
C VAL A 47 -0.96 -0.41 18.79
N THR A 48 -0.75 0.54 17.87
CA THR A 48 -0.20 1.87 18.18
C THR A 48 -1.23 2.99 18.24
N ALA A 49 -2.53 2.69 18.07
CA ALA A 49 -3.70 3.58 18.12
C ALA A 49 -3.69 4.78 17.13
N HIS A 50 -2.56 5.09 16.50
CA HIS A 50 -2.36 6.25 15.63
C HIS A 50 -1.64 5.91 14.32
N GLY A 51 -1.27 4.64 14.10
CA GLY A 51 -0.61 4.19 12.87
C GLY A 51 -1.62 3.85 11.78
N THR A 52 -1.40 4.33 10.55
CA THR A 52 -2.04 3.77 9.37
C THR A 52 -1.04 2.85 8.67
N LEU A 53 -1.46 1.64 8.36
CA LEU A 53 -0.65 0.59 7.73
C LEU A 53 -1.04 0.47 6.27
N LEU A 54 -0.08 0.64 5.37
CA LEU A 54 -0.24 0.45 3.94
C LEU A 54 0.51 -0.81 3.52
N ARG A 55 -0.19 -1.74 2.85
CA ARG A 55 0.41 -2.96 2.30
C ARG A 55 0.28 -2.96 0.78
N TYR A 56 1.35 -3.26 0.07
CA TYR A 56 1.36 -3.25 -1.40
C TYR A 56 2.35 -4.28 -1.96
N PRO A 57 2.13 -4.80 -3.18
CA PRO A 57 3.11 -5.66 -3.86
C PRO A 57 4.41 -4.90 -4.16
N ALA A 58 5.57 -5.51 -3.94
CA ALA A 58 6.87 -4.86 -4.15
C ALA A 58 7.04 -4.27 -5.57
N GLU A 59 6.48 -4.92 -6.58
CA GLU A 59 6.47 -4.49 -7.98
C GLU A 59 5.72 -3.18 -8.21
N ARG A 60 4.77 -2.83 -7.33
CA ARG A 60 3.96 -1.60 -7.39
C ARG A 60 4.56 -0.45 -6.56
N GLU A 61 5.74 -0.64 -5.95
CA GLU A 61 6.35 0.35 -5.05
C GLU A 61 6.44 1.75 -5.67
N ARG A 62 6.92 1.83 -6.92
CA ARG A 62 7.06 3.11 -7.63
C ARG A 62 5.73 3.83 -7.80
N GLU A 63 4.68 3.10 -8.17
CA GLU A 63 3.33 3.66 -8.36
C GLU A 63 2.75 4.16 -7.03
N VAL A 64 2.91 3.37 -5.96
CA VAL A 64 2.50 3.74 -4.60
C VAL A 64 3.19 5.03 -4.15
N PHE A 65 4.52 5.10 -4.24
CA PHE A 65 5.27 6.29 -3.80
C PHE A 65 4.98 7.51 -4.67
N SER A 66 4.79 7.33 -5.99
CA SER A 66 4.40 8.42 -6.88
C SER A 66 3.05 9.01 -6.47
N LEU A 67 2.04 8.15 -6.25
CA LEU A 67 0.72 8.56 -5.79
C LEU A 67 0.80 9.28 -4.44
N LEU A 68 1.42 8.65 -3.43
CA LEU A 68 1.56 9.24 -2.09
C LEU A 68 2.28 10.59 -2.11
N THR A 69 3.31 10.73 -2.95
CA THR A 69 4.03 12.01 -3.11
C THR A 69 3.10 13.08 -3.67
N SER A 70 2.33 12.76 -4.71
CA SER A 70 1.40 13.70 -5.36
C SER A 70 0.27 14.20 -4.43
N ILE A 71 -0.11 13.41 -3.43
CA ILE A 71 -1.20 13.74 -2.49
C ILE A 71 -0.71 14.08 -1.07
N SER A 72 0.61 14.08 -0.84
CA SER A 72 1.22 14.18 0.50
C SER A 72 0.74 15.40 1.30
N ALA A 73 0.59 16.56 0.66
CA ALA A 73 0.10 17.79 1.28
C ALA A 73 -1.33 17.65 1.85
N THR A 74 -2.16 16.79 1.25
CA THR A 74 -3.56 16.58 1.64
C THR A 74 -3.68 15.52 2.76
N LEU A 75 -2.63 14.72 3.00
CA LEU A 75 -2.68 13.61 3.95
C LEU A 75 -2.53 14.05 5.41
N ILE A 76 -1.82 15.15 5.65
CA ILE A 76 -1.54 15.68 6.99
C ILE A 76 -2.43 16.88 7.37
N SER A 77 -3.23 17.38 6.43
CA SER A 77 -4.03 18.60 6.57
C SER A 77 -5.51 18.36 6.82
#